data_AF-A0A2V6H0P4-F1
#
_entry.id   AF-A0A2V6H0P4-F1
#
_cell.length_a   1.000
_cell.length_b   1.000
_cell.length_c   1.000
_cell.angle_alpha   90.00
_cell.angle_beta   90.00
_cell.angle_gamma   90.00
#
_symmetry.space_group_name_H-M   'P 1'
#
loop_
_entity.id
_entity.type
_entity.pdbx_description
1 polymer ?
#
loop_
_entity_poly.entity_id
_entity_poly.type
_entity_poly.pdbx_seq_one_letter_code
_entity_poly.pdbx_strand_id
1 'polypeptide(L)' 'MGGELVFSDVDVVIIPRAGLLVSFPSSHTFVHAVPKVLSGKRYSLPFWFIVKSAKAMQV' A
#
# COMPACT_ATOMS: atom_id res chain seq x y z
N MET A 1 15.42 -7.71 1.96
CA MET A 1 15.89 -6.71 0.98
C MET A 1 14.97 -6.79 -0.21
N GLY A 2 14.38 -5.67 -0.63
CA GLY A 2 13.30 -5.69 -1.59
C GLY A 2 11.96 -6.07 -0.93
N GLY A 3 10.85 -5.82 -1.62
CA GLY A 3 9.50 -6.09 -1.12
C GLY A 3 8.91 -5.00 -0.23
N GLU A 4 9.54 -3.83 -0.17
CA GLU A 4 9.00 -2.63 0.44
C GLU A 4 7.68 -2.22 -0.26
N LEU A 5 6.76 -1.60 0.47
CA LEU A 5 5.62 -0.92 -0.15
C LEU A 5 6.04 0.53 -0.43
N VAL A 6 6.15 0.88 -1.71
CA VAL A 6 6.66 2.17 -2.17
C VAL A 6 5.51 2.99 -2.74
N PHE A 7 5.37 4.23 -2.29
CA PHE A 7 4.48 5.23 -2.86
C PHE A 7 5.34 6.35 -3.46
N SER A 8 5.67 6.23 -4.74
CA SER A 8 6.69 7.07 -5.40
C SER A 8 6.30 8.54 -5.44
N ASP A 9 5.02 8.85 -5.66
CA ASP A 9 4.55 10.21 -5.88
C ASP A 9 4.49 11.05 -4.59
N VAL A 10 4.56 10.40 -3.42
CA VAL A 10 4.52 11.03 -2.10
C VAL A 10 5.76 10.75 -1.26
N ASP A 11 6.81 10.16 -1.85
CA ASP A 11 8.09 9.83 -1.23
C ASP A 11 7.96 9.03 0.09
N VAL A 12 7.10 7.99 0.06
CA VAL A 12 6.88 7.10 1.21
C VAL A 12 7.36 5.69 0.88
N VAL A 13 8.21 5.14 1.75
CA VAL A 13 8.66 3.74 1.70
C VAL A 13 8.36 3.05 3.02
N ILE A 14 7.62 1.95 2.96
CA ILE A 14 7.26 1.15 4.13
C ILE A 14 7.95 -0.21 4.06
N ILE A 15 8.81 -0.47 5.06
CA ILE A 15 9.45 -1.77 5.23
C ILE A 15 8.43 -2.75 5.84
N PRO A 16 8.13 -3.89 5.18
CA PRO A 16 7.16 -4.84 5.70
C PRO A 16 7.66 -5.48 7.00
N ARG A 17 6.76 -5.59 7.98
CA ARG A 17 6.98 -6.33 9.23
C ARG A 17 5.80 -7.26 9.49
N ALA A 18 6.06 -8.40 10.13
CA ALA A 18 4.99 -9.31 10.52
C ALA A 18 3.97 -8.57 11.42
N GLY A 19 2.68 -8.71 11.08
CA GLY A 19 1.58 -8.03 11.79
C GLY A 19 1.39 -6.55 11.46
N LEU A 20 2.19 -5.96 10.57
CA LEU A 20 1.99 -4.57 10.16
C LEU A 20 0.73 -4.42 9.29
N LEU A 21 -0.20 -3.60 9.75
CA LEU A 21 -1.35 -3.14 8.96
C LEU A 21 -1.03 -1.77 8.34
N VAL A 22 -1.25 -1.64 7.04
CA VAL A 22 -1.17 -0.37 6.31
C VAL A 22 -2.51 -0.13 5.62
N SER A 23 -3.09 1.05 5.80
CA SER A 23 -4.31 1.49 5.15
C SER A 23 -4.11 2.83 4.48
N PHE A 24 -4.56 2.97 3.24
CA PHE A 24 -4.50 4.21 2.47
C PHE A 24 -5.70 4.29 1.52
N PRO A 25 -6.13 5.50 1.11
CA PRO A 25 -7.19 5.66 0.12
C PRO A 25 -6.79 5.03 -1.22
N SER A 26 -7.68 4.25 -1.82
CA SER A 26 -7.48 3.63 -3.13
C SER A 26 -7.74 4.62 -4.27
N SER A 27 -7.03 5.75 -4.28
CA SER A 27 -7.09 6.78 -5.33
C SER A 27 -5.78 6.82 -6.14
N HIS A 28 -5.81 7.55 -7.25
CA HIS A 28 -4.62 7.79 -8.09
C HIS A 28 -3.53 8.62 -7.38
N THR A 29 -3.82 9.24 -6.24
CA THR A 29 -2.81 9.97 -5.45
C THR A 29 -1.83 9.01 -4.76
N PHE A 30 -2.24 7.77 -4.54
CA PHE A 30 -1.46 6.75 -3.83
C PHE A 30 -1.00 5.65 -4.79
N VAL A 31 -0.39 6.05 -5.92
CA VAL A 31 0.29 5.09 -6.81
C VAL A 31 1.34 4.35 -6.00
N HIS A 32 1.24 3.02 -5.97
CA HIS A 32 2.11 2.20 -5.15
C HIS A 32 2.59 0.96 -5.89
N ALA A 33 3.79 0.52 -5.52
CA ALA A 33 4.43 -0.65 -6.08
C ALA A 33 5.13 -1.47 -4.98
N VAL A 34 5.40 -2.73 -5.31
CA VAL A 34 6.24 -3.60 -4.51
C VAL A 34 7.47 -3.97 -5.36
N PRO A 35 8.65 -3.41 -5.08
CA PRO A 35 9.88 -3.82 -5.74
C PRO A 35 10.15 -5.31 -5.54
N LYS A 36 10.90 -5.91 -6.48
CA LYS A 36 11.23 -7.33 -6.45
C LYS A 36 11.84 -7.71 -5.10
N VAL A 37 11.33 -8.78 -4.49
CA VAL A 37 11.94 -9.39 -3.31
C VAL A 37 13.27 -10.01 -3.73
N LEU A 38 14.38 -9.52 -3.16
CA LEU A 38 15.72 -9.99 -3.50
C LEU A 38 16.19 -11.13 -2.57
N SER A 39 15.63 -11.21 -1.37
CA SER A 39 15.94 -12.26 -0.39
C SER A 39 14.76 -12.49 0.57
N GLY A 40 14.55 -13.74 0.97
CA GLY A 40 13.45 -14.17 1.83
C GLY A 40 12.13 -14.37 1.10
N LYS A 41 11.03 -14.41 1.85
CA LYS A 41 9.66 -14.50 1.32
C LYS A 41 8.81 -13.41 1.94
N ARG A 42 7.95 -12.78 1.14
CA ARG A 42 7.00 -11.75 1.56
C ARG A 42 5.58 -12.30 1.42
N TYR A 43 4.82 -12.25 2.50
CA TYR A 43 3.40 -12.57 2.53
C TYR A 43 2.61 -11.30 2.86
N SER A 44 1.51 -11.05 2.16
CA SER A 44 0.61 -9.91 2.40
C SER A 44 -0.83 -10.30 2.13
N LEU A 45 -1.76 -9.69 2.88
CA LEU A 45 -3.20 -9.88 2.73
C LEU A 45 -3.84 -8.53 2.34
N PRO A 46 -4.09 -8.27 1.04
CA PRO A 46 -4.74 -7.03 0.63
C PRO A 46 -6.26 -7.10 0.86
N PHE A 47 -6.83 -6.01 1.35
CA PHE A 47 -8.27 -5.82 1.52
C PHE A 47 -8.68 -4.48 0.92
N TRP A 48 -9.85 -4.45 0.27
CA TRP A 48 -10.46 -3.20 -0.21
C TRP A 48 -11.79 -2.98 0.50
N PHE A 49 -11.98 -1.76 1.00
CA PHE A 49 -13.23 -1.30 1.57
C PHE A 49 -13.90 -0.35 0.58
N ILE A 50 -15.19 -0.55 0.32
CA ILE A 50 -15.98 0.31 -0.56
C ILE A 50 -16.90 1.16 0.31
N VAL A 51 -16.83 2.48 0.13
CA VAL A 51 -17.81 3.40 0.72
C VAL A 51 -18.90 3.63 -0.32
N LYS A 52 -20.18 3.39 0.04
CA LYS A 52 -21.31 3.73 -0.84
C LYS A 52 -21.24 5.22 -1.19
N SER A 53 -21.52 5.53 -2.46
CA SER A 53 -21.12 6.71 -3.24
C SER A 53 -21.44 8.12 -2.71
N ALA A 54 -21.92 8.28 -1.48
CA ALA A 54 -22.22 9.59 -0.91
C ALA A 54 -21.02 10.29 -0.23
N LYS A 55 -19.86 9.62 -0.04
CA LYS A 55 -18.76 10.16 0.79
C LYS A 55 -17.32 9.94 0.29
N ALA A 56 -17.11 9.30 -0.86
CA ALA A 56 -15.78 8.79 -1.21
C ALA A 56 -14.82 9.80 -1.85
N MET A 57 -15.29 10.98 -2.28
CA MET A 57 -14.47 12.02 -2.91
C MET A 57 -14.95 13.40 -2.46
N GLN A 58 -14.73 13.72 -1.19
CA GLN A 58 -14.65 15.11 -0.73
C GLN A 58 -13.22 15.33 -0.28
N VAL A 59 -12.43 15.95 -1.15
CA VAL A 59 -11.18 16.64 -0.83
C VAL A 59 -11.41 18.12 -1.02
#